data_AF-A0A934BAW8-F1
#
_entry.id   AF-A0A934BAW8-F1
#
_cell.length_a   1.000
_cell.length_b   1.000
_cell.length_c   1.000
_cell.angle_alpha   90.00
_cell.angle_beta   90.00
_cell.angle_gamma   90.00
#
_symmetry.space_group_name_H-M   'P 1'
#
loop_
_entity.id
_entity.type
_entity.pdbx_description
1 polymer ?
#
loop_
_entity_poly.entity_id
_entity_poly.type
_entity_poly.pdbx_seq_one_letter_code
_entity_poly.pdbx_strand_id
1 'polypeptide(L)'
;MTKDEVIKKNLDLHSEWMKYTFENPDVFDRIPKGAVLVILPEDDKELYAENYSVLEENKRKGIPVFVVTMKMPKPQITNIEIIAA
;
A
#
# COMPACT_ATOMS: atom_id res chain seq x y z
N MET A 1 -10.82 12.96 0.09
CA MET A 1 -11.25 11.68 -0.52
C MET A 1 -12.29 11.05 0.38
N THR A 2 -13.22 10.29 -0.18
CA THR A 2 -14.11 9.45 0.62
C THR A 2 -13.32 8.29 1.25
N LYS A 3 -13.86 7.72 2.34
CA LYS A 3 -13.25 6.56 2.99
C LYS A 3 -13.09 5.37 2.04
N ASP A 4 -14.08 5.12 1.19
CA ASP A 4 -14.05 4.01 0.24
C ASP A 4 -12.98 4.20 -0.84
N GLU A 5 -12.76 5.43 -1.31
CA GLU A 5 -11.68 5.75 -2.24
C GLU A 5 -10.30 5.54 -1.60
N VAL A 6 -10.11 5.96 -0.33
CA VAL A 6 -8.87 5.73 0.41
C VAL A 6 -8.59 4.24 0.53
N ILE A 7 -9.60 3.45 0.93
CA ILE A 7 -9.47 1.99 1.05
C ILE A 7 -9.09 1.37 -0.29
N LYS A 8 -9.81 1.71 -1.38
CA LYS A 8 -9.54 1.16 -2.71
C LYS A 8 -8.12 1.45 -3.18
N LYS A 9 -7.67 2.70 -3.11
CA LYS A 9 -6.32 3.07 -3.56
C LYS A 9 -5.22 2.42 -2.70
N ASN A 10 -5.44 2.27 -1.38
CA ASN A 10 -4.51 1.56 -0.51
C ASN A 10 -4.46 0.05 -0.81
N LEU A 11 -5.58 -0.56 -1.20
CA LEU A 11 -5.58 -1.96 -1.67
C LEU A 11 -4.79 -2.12 -2.97
N ASP A 12 -4.90 -1.17 -3.90
CA ASP A 12 -4.11 -1.16 -5.14
C ASP A 12 -2.61 -1.05 -4.84
N LEU A 13 -2.21 -0.09 -3.98
CA LEU A 13 -0.81 0.05 -3.53
C LEU A 13 -0.30 -1.20 -2.81
N HIS A 14 -1.11 -1.79 -1.93
CA HIS A 14 -0.74 -3.01 -1.21
C HIS A 14 -0.55 -4.19 -2.17
N SER A 15 -1.43 -4.36 -3.16
CA SER A 15 -1.30 -5.40 -4.19
C SER A 15 0.02 -5.27 -4.95
N GLU A 16 0.39 -4.05 -5.35
CA GLU A 16 1.65 -3.79 -6.05
C GLU A 16 2.88 -4.00 -5.16
N TRP A 17 2.81 -3.55 -3.91
CA TRP A 17 3.85 -3.84 -2.91
C TRP A 17 4.06 -5.35 -2.74
N MET A 18 2.97 -6.12 -2.63
CA MET A 18 3.08 -7.57 -2.48
C MET A 18 3.78 -8.23 -3.67
N LYS A 19 3.53 -7.78 -4.90
CA LYS A 19 4.28 -8.27 -6.08
C LYS A 19 5.79 -8.03 -5.94
N TYR A 20 6.19 -6.82 -5.54
CA TYR A 20 7.59 -6.51 -5.29
C TYR A 20 8.21 -7.45 -4.25
N THR A 21 7.48 -7.75 -3.17
CA THR A 21 7.99 -8.65 -2.11
C THR A 21 8.15 -10.10 -2.55
N PHE A 22 7.39 -10.57 -3.54
CA PHE A 22 7.59 -11.91 -4.11
C PHE A 22 8.93 -12.02 -4.84
N GLU A 23 9.37 -10.94 -5.47
CA GLU A 23 10.66 -10.86 -6.15
C GLU A 23 11.81 -10.56 -5.18
N ASN A 24 11.51 -9.94 -4.03
CA ASN A 24 12.48 -9.46 -3.03
C ASN A 24 12.06 -9.89 -1.61
N PRO A 25 12.10 -11.21 -1.28
CA PRO A 25 11.57 -11.72 -0.02
C PRO A 25 12.38 -11.29 1.21
N ASP A 26 13.65 -10.92 1.05
CA ASP A 26 14.53 -10.40 2.10
C ASP A 26 14.03 -9.10 2.74
N VAL A 27 13.10 -8.40 2.08
CA VAL A 27 12.48 -7.20 2.64
C VAL A 27 11.68 -7.48 3.92
N PHE A 28 11.13 -8.69 4.06
CA PHE A 28 10.38 -9.08 5.26
C PHE A 28 11.29 -9.17 6.50
N ASP A 29 12.57 -9.50 6.32
CA ASP A 29 13.55 -9.59 7.42
C ASP A 29 13.83 -8.21 8.04
N ARG A 30 13.56 -7.14 7.29
CA ARG A 30 13.76 -5.75 7.70
C ARG A 30 12.54 -5.17 8.43
N ILE A 31 11.41 -5.88 8.44
CA ILE A 31 10.16 -5.40 9.05
C ILE A 31 10.18 -5.70 10.55
N PRO A 32 10.14 -4.68 11.43
CA PRO A 32 10.05 -4.92 12.86
C PRO A 32 8.79 -5.71 13.21
N LYS A 33 8.89 -6.61 14.19
CA LYS A 33 7.71 -7.34 14.68
C LYS A 33 6.65 -6.35 15.18
N GLY A 34 5.41 -6.55 14.74
CA GLY A 34 4.28 -5.69 15.08
C GLY A 34 4.29 -4.33 14.37
N ALA A 35 5.12 -4.13 13.34
CA ALA A 35 5.10 -2.90 12.57
C ALA A 35 3.85 -2.77 11.71
N VAL A 36 3.37 -1.53 11.61
CA VAL A 36 2.32 -1.15 10.66
C VAL A 36 2.99 -0.73 9.35
N LEU A 37 2.61 -1.37 8.25
CA LEU A 37 2.99 -0.95 6.91
C LEU A 37 2.21 0.32 6.55
N VAL A 38 2.93 1.37 6.16
CA VAL A 38 2.35 2.58 5.56
C VAL A 38 3.01 2.79 4.20
N ILE A 39 2.19 2.83 3.14
CA ILE A 39 2.65 3.11 1.78
C ILE A 39 2.35 4.57 1.46
N LEU A 40 3.37 5.34 1.07
CA LEU A 40 3.25 6.74 0.70
C LEU A 40 3.33 6.89 -0.83
N PRO A 41 2.22 7.23 -1.52
CA PRO A 41 2.23 7.43 -2.96
C PRO A 41 3.01 8.69 -3.36
N GLU A 42 3.89 8.60 -4.36
CA GLU A 42 4.68 9.74 -4.86
C GLU A 42 3.86 10.72 -5.72
N ASP A 43 2.80 10.22 -6.37
CA ASP A 43 2.04 10.91 -7.42
C ASP A 43 0.57 11.15 -7.06
N ASP A 44 0.14 10.80 -5.84
CA ASP A 44 -1.19 11.09 -5.29
C ASP A 44 -1.07 11.87 -3.97
N LYS A 45 -1.09 13.20 -4.05
CA LYS A 45 -0.89 14.09 -2.90
C LYS A 45 -1.96 13.95 -1.82
N GLU A 46 -3.19 13.64 -2.21
CA GLU A 46 -4.30 13.55 -1.26
C GLU A 46 -4.20 12.25 -0.46
N LEU A 47 -3.97 11.12 -1.14
CA LEU A 47 -3.71 9.85 -0.48
C LEU A 47 -2.41 9.86 0.34
N TYR A 48 -1.39 10.57 -0.12
CA TYR A 48 -0.17 10.80 0.66
C TYR A 48 -0.49 11.44 2.02
N ALA A 49 -1.30 12.50 2.03
CA ALA A 49 -1.64 13.20 3.26
C ALA A 49 -2.43 12.30 4.24
N GLU A 50 -3.40 11.55 3.73
CA GLU A 50 -4.17 10.57 4.53
C GLU A 50 -3.26 9.51 5.14
N ASN A 51 -2.40 8.88 4.34
CA ASN A 51 -1.50 7.82 4.80
C ASN A 51 -0.41 8.37 5.74
N TYR A 52 0.05 9.60 5.53
CA TYR A 52 1.00 10.26 6.43
C TYR A 52 0.38 10.54 7.81
N SER A 53 -0.92 10.90 7.87
CA SER A 53 -1.65 11.05 9.13
C SER A 53 -1.65 9.73 9.93
N VAL A 54 -1.87 8.59 9.26
CA VAL A 54 -1.81 7.26 9.87
C VAL A 54 -0.40 6.94 10.40
N LEU A 55 0.65 7.30 9.66
CA LEU A 55 2.03 7.16 10.09
C LEU A 55 2.31 7.94 11.37
N GLU A 56 1.90 9.21 11.43
CA GLU A 56 2.12 10.06 12.61
C GLU A 56 1.30 9.59 13.81
N GLU A 57 0.08 9.09 13.59
CA GLU A 57 -0.74 8.51 14.65
C GLU A 57 -0.09 7.26 15.26
N ASN A 58 0.43 6.35 14.44
CA ASN A 58 1.11 5.14 14.92
C ASN A 58 2.42 5.47 15.64
N LYS A 59 3.21 6.41 15.13
CA LYS A 59 4.38 6.94 15.82
C LYS A 59 4.05 7.48 17.20
N ARG A 60 2.99 8.29 17.33
CA ARG A 60 2.53 8.84 18.61
C ARG A 60 2.10 7.76 19.59
N LYS A 61 1.57 6.63 19.10
CA LYS A 61 1.21 5.45 19.89
C LYS A 61 2.40 4.55 20.24
N GLY A 62 3.62 4.88 19.78
CA GLY A 62 4.80 4.04 19.96
C GLY A 62 4.77 2.73 19.17
N ILE A 63 3.88 2.64 18.17
CA ILE A 63 3.77 1.47 17.30
C ILE A 63 4.83 1.61 16.20
N PRO A 64 5.69 0.61 15.97
CA PRO A 64 6.66 0.67 14.89
C PRO A 64 5.98 0.83 13.54
N VAL A 65 6.52 1.67 12.67
CA VAL A 65 5.98 1.91 11.32
C VAL A 65 7.04 1.53 10.30
N PHE A 66 6.66 0.69 9.33
CA PHE A 66 7.48 0.36 8.16
C PHE A 66 6.93 1.15 6.97
N VAL A 67 7.76 2.01 6.41
CA VAL A 67 7.34 2.98 5.38
C VAL A 67 7.88 2.54 4.03
N VAL A 68 6.98 2.46 3.05
CA VAL A 68 7.32 2.24 1.64
C VAL A 68 6.87 3.46 0.85
N THR A 69 7.71 3.94 -0.07
CA THR A 69 7.35 5.01 -0.99
C THR A 69 7.35 4.44 -2.40
N MET A 70 6.28 4.69 -3.16
CA MET A 70 6.14 4.21 -4.53
C MET A 70 5.09 5.03 -5.29
N LYS A 71 5.05 4.90 -6.62
CA LYS A 71 3.96 5.50 -7.43
C LYS A 71 2.70 4.65 -7.35
N MET A 72 1.56 5.27 -7.66
CA MET A 72 0.31 4.56 -7.86
C MET A 72 0.48 3.52 -8.99
N PRO A 73 0.00 2.28 -8.78
CA PRO A 73 0.06 1.27 -9.83
C PRO A 73 -0.78 1.71 -11.02
N LYS A 74 -0.32 1.36 -12.22
CA LYS A 74 -1.13 1.57 -13.42
C LYS A 74 -2.34 0.61 -13.38
N PRO A 75 -3.52 1.06 -13.83
CA PRO A 75 -4.68 0.17 -13.95
C PRO A 75 -4.32 -1.07 -14.77
N GLN A 76 -4.60 -2.24 -14.23
CA GLN A 76 -4.46 -3.48 -14.98
C GLN A 76 -5.68 -3.64 -15.89
N ILE A 77 -5.46 -3.66 -17.20
CA ILE A 77 -6.49 -4.01 -18.18
C ILE A 77 -6.56 -5.53 -18.22
N THR A 78 -7.65 -6.09 -17.68
CA THR A 78 -7.88 -7.54 -17.67
C THR A 78 -8.91 -7.89 -18.73
N ASN A 79 -8.57 -8.81 -19.62
CA ASN A 79 -9.53 -9.40 -20.54
C ASN A 79 -10.23 -10.55 -19.81
N ILE A 80 -11.57 -10.51 -19.77
CA ILE A 80 -12.40 -11.54 -19.16
C ILE A 80 -13.14 -12.26 -20.27
N GLU A 81 -12.96 -13.57 -20.39
CA GLU A 81 -13.69 -14.44 -21.31
C GLU A 81 -14.55 -15.43 -20.51
N ILE A 82 -15.81 -15.60 -20.92
CA ILE A 82 -16.71 -16.58 -20.33
C ILE A 82 -16.89 -17.70 -21.34
N ILE A 83 -16.38 -18.88 -21.01
CA ILE A 83 -16.56 -20.10 -21.82
C ILE A 83 -17.70 -20.90 -21.20
N ALA A 84 -18.83 -20.98 -21.91
CA ALA A 84 -19.95 -21.87 -21.56
C ALA A 84 -19.73 -23.23 -22.22
N ALA A 85 -20.02 -24.31 -21.48
CA ALA A 85 -20.00 -25.68 -21.97
C ALA A 85 -21.27 -26.03 -22.77
#